data_AF-A0A819M108-F1
#
_entry.id   AF-A0A819M108-F1
#
_cell.length_a   1.000
_cell.length_b   1.000
_cell.length_c   1.000
_cell.angle_alpha   90.00
_cell.angle_beta   90.00
_cell.angle_gamma   90.00
#
_symmetry.space_group_name_H-M   'P 1'
#
loop_
_entity.id
_entity.type
_entity.pdbx_description
1 polymer ?
#
loop_
_entity_poly.entity_id
_entity_poly.type
_entity_poly.pdbx_seq_one_letter_code
_entity_poly.pdbx_strand_id
1 'polypeptide(L)'
;KYGNLTCAYWHIFNNMTAQWSTNGCYLINITDRNVMCECNHLTHFAVLMDRGQNITTSESIEQILSIITLTGLLLSSIGLCLTILTFIFFEKLRRHFSQKSLLLLSINLLIVNILFSIISLFKLTHLSCIIIASVLHYFILSSFSWMFIMALIQCL
;
A
#
# COMPACT_ATOMS: atom_id res chain seq x y z
N LYS A 1 16.73 -10.93 20.20
CA LYS A 1 18.04 -10.79 19.50
C LYS A 1 17.81 -9.80 18.36
N TYR A 2 18.11 -8.52 18.57
CA TYR A 2 17.86 -7.47 17.58
C TYR A 2 18.82 -7.65 16.40
N GLY A 3 18.34 -7.39 15.18
CA GLY A 3 19.16 -7.40 13.97
C GLY A 3 20.31 -6.39 14.03
N ASN A 4 21.17 -6.37 13.01
CA ASN A 4 22.23 -5.38 12.91
C ASN A 4 21.59 -3.98 12.71
N LEU A 5 21.64 -3.16 13.76
CA LEU A 5 21.12 -1.80 13.75
C LEU A 5 22.18 -0.86 13.17
N THR A 6 21.84 -0.17 12.09
CA THR A 6 22.75 0.79 11.44
C THR A 6 22.13 2.18 11.41
N CYS A 7 22.87 3.18 11.88
CA CYS A 7 22.47 4.58 11.81
C CYS A 7 22.86 5.12 10.44
N ALA A 8 21.90 5.64 9.67
CA ALA A 8 22.17 6.20 8.36
C ALA A 8 21.30 7.44 8.09
N TYR A 9 21.66 8.19 7.06
CA TYR A 9 20.87 9.30 6.56
C TYR A 9 20.66 9.16 5.06
N TRP A 10 19.62 9.83 4.57
CA TRP A 10 19.31 9.84 3.14
C TRP A 10 20.21 10.86 2.43
N HIS A 11 21.21 10.38 1.67
CA HIS A 11 22.14 11.23 0.95
C HIS A 11 21.71 11.36 -0.52
N ILE A 12 21.43 12.58 -0.95
CA ILE A 12 21.07 12.91 -2.33
C ILE A 12 22.33 13.44 -3.03
N PHE A 13 22.81 12.72 -4.03
CA PHE A 13 23.93 13.13 -4.86
C PHE A 13 23.47 14.14 -5.92
N ASN A 14 24.39 14.99 -6.40
CA ASN A 14 24.11 16.00 -7.43
C ASN A 14 23.56 15.43 -8.75
N ASN A 15 23.72 14.13 -8.99
CA ASN A 15 23.18 13.43 -10.17
C ASN A 15 21.73 12.93 -9.98
N MET A 16 20.98 13.47 -9.01
CA MET A 16 19.63 13.02 -8.62
C MET A 16 19.54 11.54 -8.19
N THR A 17 20.68 10.90 -7.93
CA THR A 17 20.72 9.59 -7.27
C THR A 17 20.64 9.81 -5.77
N ALA A 18 19.93 8.92 -5.08
CA ALA A 18 19.81 8.99 -3.63
C ALA A 18 20.09 7.62 -3.02
N GLN A 19 20.88 7.60 -1.96
CA GLN A 19 21.27 6.37 -1.29
C GLN A 19 21.35 6.61 0.22
N TRP A 20 21.05 5.57 0.98
CA TRP A 20 21.38 5.52 2.40
C TRP A 20 22.90 5.57 2.59
N SER A 21 23.37 6.56 3.33
CA SER A 21 24.77 6.70 3.70
C SER A 21 24.93 6.66 5.22
N THR A 22 25.95 5.97 5.70
CA THR A 22 26.35 5.96 7.12
C THR A 22 27.46 6.97 7.42
N ASN A 23 27.87 7.76 6.41
CA ASN A 23 29.00 8.68 6.55
C ASN A 23 28.73 9.75 7.59
N GLY A 24 29.54 9.78 8.65
CA GLY A 24 29.40 10.76 9.73
C GLY A 24 28.26 10.47 10.71
N CYS A 25 27.58 9.32 10.58
CA CYS A 25 26.57 8.83 11.52
C CYS A 25 27.07 7.57 12.24
N TYR A 26 27.07 7.60 13.57
CA TYR A 26 27.59 6.54 14.42
C TYR A 26 26.53 6.09 15.42
N LEU A 27 26.51 4.79 15.67
CA LEU A 27 25.68 4.21 16.71
C LEU A 27 26.41 4.33 18.05
N ILE A 28 25.81 5.06 18.99
CA ILE A 28 26.40 5.38 20.29
C ILE A 28 25.97 4.39 21.36
N ASN A 29 24.68 4.07 21.42
CA ASN A 29 24.15 3.17 22.43
C ASN A 29 22.91 2.42 21.94
N ILE A 30 22.81 1.14 22.27
CA ILE A 30 21.61 0.34 22.08
C ILE A 30 21.20 -0.19 23.44
N THR A 31 20.03 0.22 23.89
CA THR A 31 19.30 -0.36 25.03
C THR A 31 18.09 -1.13 24.49
N ASP A 32 17.52 -2.04 25.27
CA ASP A 32 16.34 -2.86 24.87
C ASP A 32 15.14 -2.05 24.36
N ARG A 33 15.05 -0.76 24.69
CA ARG A 33 13.96 0.14 24.27
C ARG A 33 14.40 1.34 23.44
N ASN A 34 15.71 1.62 23.37
CA ASN A 34 16.22 2.88 22.84
C ASN A 34 17.47 2.63 22.00
N VAL A 35 17.49 3.20 20.79
CA VAL A 35 18.67 3.23 19.93
C VAL A 35 19.12 4.69 19.84
N MET A 36 20.37 4.94 20.20
CA MET A 36 20.98 6.26 20.20
C MET A 36 22.02 6.34 19.08
N CYS A 37 21.79 7.25 18.14
CA CYS A 37 22.67 7.55 17.02
C CYS A 37 23.14 9.00 17.14
N GLU A 38 24.40 9.25 16.78
CA GLU A 38 24.97 10.59 16.69
C GLU A 38 25.47 10.82 15.27
N CYS A 39 25.08 11.94 14.67
CA CYS A 39 25.52 12.33 13.33
C CYS A 39 26.14 13.74 13.39
N ASN A 40 27.20 13.96 12.62
CA ASN A 40 27.86 15.26 12.50
C ASN A 40 27.20 16.21 11.46
N HIS A 41 25.99 15.87 10.98
CA HIS A 41 25.27 16.60 9.94
C HIS A 41 23.79 16.78 10.30
N LEU A 42 23.19 17.89 9.87
CA LEU A 42 21.78 18.22 10.09
C LEU A 42 20.91 17.71 8.93
N THR A 43 20.82 16.40 8.76
CA THR A 43 20.02 15.75 7.70
C THR A 43 18.97 14.83 8.30
N HIS A 44 17.91 14.55 7.54
CA HIS A 44 16.89 13.58 7.93
C HIS A 44 17.53 12.19 8.09
N PHE A 45 17.67 11.74 9.34
CA PHE A 45 18.28 10.46 9.69
C PHE A 45 17.20 9.38 9.82
N ALA A 46 17.59 8.14 9.56
CA ALA A 46 16.76 6.97 9.83
C ALA A 46 17.61 5.87 10.46
N VAL A 47 17.04 5.15 11.42
CA VAL A 47 17.65 3.93 11.95
C VAL A 47 17.27 2.79 11.00
N LEU A 48 18.25 2.28 10.26
CA LEU A 48 18.09 1.12 9.41
C LEU A 48 18.27 -0.13 10.27
N MET A 49 17.16 -0.83 10.51
CA MET A 49 17.17 -2.16 11.09
C MET A 49 17.43 -3.17 9.98
N ASP A 50 18.69 -3.58 9.80
CA ASP A 50 18.98 -4.78 9.02
C ASP A 50 18.72 -5.98 9.91
N ARG A 51 17.60 -6.68 9.70
CA ARG A 51 17.38 -7.99 10.31
C ARG A 51 18.30 -8.99 9.62
N GLY A 52 19.59 -8.92 9.94
CA GLY A 52 20.63 -9.72 9.33
C GLY A 52 20.19 -11.18 9.22
N GLN A 53 20.06 -11.65 7.97
CA GLN A 53 20.06 -13.02 7.47
C GLN A 53 19.37 -14.16 8.26
N ASN A 54 18.58 -13.88 9.29
CA ASN A 54 17.70 -14.84 9.93
C ASN A 54 16.34 -14.80 9.21
N ILE A 55 16.40 -15.15 7.92
CA ILE A 55 15.36 -15.02 6.89
C ILE A 55 14.18 -16.00 7.10
N THR A 56 14.25 -16.89 8.10
CA THR A 56 13.20 -17.89 8.35
C THR A 56 11.89 -17.28 8.90
N THR A 57 11.96 -16.15 9.61
CA THR A 57 10.75 -15.46 10.12
C THR A 57 10.18 -14.45 9.13
N SER A 58 11.00 -13.86 8.25
CA SER A 58 10.49 -12.97 7.20
C SER A 58 9.76 -13.74 6.11
N GLU A 59 10.28 -14.89 5.66
CA GLU A 59 9.60 -15.69 4.63
C GLU A 59 8.24 -16.20 5.10
N SER A 60 8.12 -16.64 6.35
CA SER A 60 6.84 -17.09 6.89
C SER A 60 5.84 -15.92 7.04
N ILE A 61 6.28 -14.74 7.45
CA ILE A 61 5.43 -13.55 7.53
C ILE A 61 4.98 -13.09 6.13
N GLU A 62 5.88 -13.04 5.15
CA GLU A 62 5.55 -12.69 3.76
C GLU A 62 4.57 -13.68 3.15
N GLN A 63 4.74 -14.98 3.41
CA GLN A 63 3.81 -16.03 2.96
C GLN A 63 2.43 -15.88 3.61
N ILE A 64 2.36 -15.63 4.93
CA ILE A 64 1.11 -15.42 5.64
C ILE A 64 0.38 -14.18 5.07
N LEU A 65 1.12 -13.09 4.86
CA LEU A 65 0.56 -11.86 4.31
C LEU A 65 0.01 -12.08 2.89
N SER A 66 0.73 -12.83 2.07
CA SER A 66 0.29 -13.19 0.72
C SER A 66 -1.00 -14.02 0.73
N ILE A 67 -1.10 -15.04 1.61
CA ILE A 67 -2.29 -15.89 1.73
C ILE A 67 -3.50 -15.07 2.19
N ILE A 68 -3.35 -14.25 3.23
CA ILE A 68 -4.43 -13.40 3.75
C ILE A 68 -4.88 -12.41 2.67
N THR A 69 -3.93 -11.82 1.95
CA THR A 69 -4.25 -10.83 0.93
C THR A 69 -4.96 -11.48 -0.26
N LEU A 70 -4.46 -12.62 -0.76
CA LEU A 70 -5.08 -13.34 -1.87
C LEU A 70 -6.50 -13.80 -1.53
N THR A 71 -6.71 -14.36 -0.33
CA THR A 71 -8.04 -14.81 0.11
C THR A 71 -9.00 -13.63 0.29
N GLY A 72 -8.54 -12.55 0.92
CA GLY A 72 -9.34 -11.32 1.09
C GLY A 72 -9.73 -10.71 -0.25
N LEU A 73 -8.84 -10.73 -1.24
CA LEU A 73 -9.07 -10.20 -2.57
C LEU A 73 -10.10 -11.01 -3.36
N LEU A 74 -10.00 -12.34 -3.32
CA LEU A 74 -10.97 -13.24 -3.94
C LEU A 74 -12.36 -13.06 -3.33
N LEU A 75 -12.44 -13.05 -2.00
CA LEU A 75 -13.70 -12.87 -1.27
C LEU A 75 -14.34 -11.50 -1.58
N SER A 76 -13.53 -10.44 -1.57
CA SER A 76 -13.97 -9.09 -1.91
C SER A 76 -14.45 -8.99 -3.35
N SER A 77 -13.73 -9.60 -4.30
CA SER A 77 -14.13 -9.64 -5.71
C SER A 77 -15.48 -10.35 -5.91
N ILE A 78 -15.74 -11.45 -5.19
CA ILE A 78 -17.02 -12.18 -5.26
C ILE A 78 -18.16 -11.31 -4.73
N GLY A 79 -17.97 -10.66 -3.56
CA GLY A 79 -18.94 -9.70 -3.02
C GLY A 79 -19.20 -8.54 -3.99
N LEU A 80 -18.12 -7.99 -4.54
CA LEU A 80 -18.03 -7.13 -5.73
C LEU A 80 -19.07 -7.48 -6.79
N CYS A 81 -18.86 -8.65 -7.37
CA CYS A 81 -19.64 -9.18 -8.48
C CYS A 81 -21.11 -9.36 -8.11
N LEU A 82 -21.41 -9.92 -6.94
CA LEU A 82 -22.77 -10.12 -6.46
C LEU A 82 -23.52 -8.78 -6.32
N THR A 83 -22.89 -7.73 -5.80
CA THR A 83 -23.53 -6.41 -5.70
C THR A 83 -23.84 -5.83 -7.08
N ILE A 84 -22.93 -5.94 -8.04
CA ILE A 84 -23.16 -5.47 -9.41
C ILE A 84 -24.32 -6.26 -10.05
N LEU A 85 -24.35 -7.58 -9.83
CA LEU A 85 -25.39 -8.46 -10.36
C LEU A 85 -26.77 -8.09 -9.82
N THR A 86 -26.89 -7.84 -8.51
CA THR A 86 -28.16 -7.40 -7.91
C THR A 86 -28.61 -6.05 -8.46
N PHE A 87 -27.69 -5.11 -8.68
CA PHE A 87 -28.01 -3.82 -9.34
C PHE A 87 -28.47 -3.96 -10.81
N ILE A 88 -27.99 -4.98 -11.52
CA ILE A 88 -28.42 -5.27 -12.89
C ILE A 88 -29.84 -5.85 -12.90
N PHE A 89 -30.11 -6.84 -12.04
CA PHE A 89 -31.43 -7.51 -11.98
C PHE A 89 -32.53 -6.63 -11.37
N PHE A 90 -32.22 -5.83 -10.34
CA PHE A 90 -33.18 -4.96 -9.68
C PHE A 90 -33.11 -3.54 -10.25
N GLU A 91 -33.69 -3.36 -11.43
CA GLU A 91 -33.78 -2.04 -12.09
C GLU A 91 -34.50 -0.99 -11.22
N LYS A 92 -35.42 -1.43 -10.35
CA LYS A 92 -36.09 -0.60 -9.34
C LYS A 92 -35.10 0.09 -8.39
N LEU A 93 -33.96 -0.54 -8.08
CA LEU A 93 -32.92 0.00 -7.20
C LEU A 93 -32.08 1.07 -7.91
N ARG A 94 -31.95 1.01 -9.23
CA ARG A 94 -31.17 1.95 -10.07
C ARG A 94 -31.75 3.36 -10.13
N ARG A 95 -32.99 3.55 -9.65
CA ARG A 95 -33.76 4.79 -9.79
C ARG A 95 -33.27 5.91 -8.86
N HIS A 96 -32.60 5.58 -7.76
CA HIS A 96 -32.02 6.56 -6.84
C HIS A 96 -30.60 6.97 -7.27
N PHE A 97 -30.31 8.27 -7.28
CA PHE A 97 -29.00 8.84 -7.61
C PHE A 97 -27.86 8.22 -6.77
N SER A 98 -28.12 7.96 -5.49
CA SER A 98 -27.20 7.28 -4.56
C SER A 98 -26.79 5.88 -5.03
N GLN A 99 -27.71 5.14 -5.64
CA GLN A 99 -27.47 3.76 -6.11
C GLN A 99 -26.64 3.72 -7.39
N LYS A 100 -26.68 4.77 -8.23
CA LYS A 100 -25.78 4.91 -9.40
C LYS A 100 -24.33 5.15 -8.99
N SER A 101 -24.10 5.96 -7.96
CA SER A 101 -22.76 6.20 -7.43
C SER A 101 -22.18 4.95 -6.78
N LEU A 102 -23.00 4.18 -6.04
CA LEU A 102 -22.61 2.89 -5.47
C LEU A 102 -22.20 1.88 -6.56
N LEU A 103 -22.92 1.81 -7.68
CA LEU A 103 -22.56 0.96 -8.80
C LEU A 103 -21.20 1.35 -9.41
N LEU A 104 -20.96 2.64 -9.63
CA LEU A 104 -19.68 3.13 -10.18
C LEU A 104 -18.52 2.87 -9.21
N LEU A 105 -18.76 3.03 -7.90
CA LEU A 105 -17.79 2.70 -6.85
C LEU A 105 -17.49 1.19 -6.85
N SER A 106 -18.50 0.33 -6.89
CA SER A 106 -18.33 -1.12 -6.94
C SER A 106 -17.52 -1.56 -8.16
N ILE A 107 -17.73 -0.93 -9.32
CA ILE A 107 -16.95 -1.20 -10.54
C ILE A 107 -15.49 -0.75 -10.36
N ASN A 108 -15.25 0.47 -9.85
CA ASN A 108 -13.89 0.97 -9.59
C ASN A 108 -13.14 0.06 -8.61
N LEU A 109 -13.79 -0.35 -7.52
CA LEU A 109 -13.23 -1.26 -6.53
C LEU A 109 -12.97 -2.64 -7.13
N LEU A 110 -13.84 -3.16 -8.00
CA LEU A 110 -13.62 -4.42 -8.68
C LEU A 110 -12.37 -4.36 -9.56
N ILE A 111 -12.18 -3.29 -10.33
CA ILE A 111 -10.98 -3.08 -11.17
C ILE A 111 -9.73 -3.06 -10.29
N VAL A 112 -9.75 -2.30 -9.19
CA VAL A 112 -8.66 -2.25 -8.21
C VAL A 112 -8.33 -3.64 -7.65
N ASN A 113 -9.34 -4.43 -7.28
CA ASN A 113 -9.13 -5.79 -6.77
C ASN A 113 -8.48 -6.70 -7.82
N ILE A 114 -8.93 -6.64 -9.08
CA ILE A 114 -8.35 -7.43 -10.18
C ILE A 114 -6.89 -7.01 -10.44
N LEU A 115 -6.60 -5.71 -10.48
CA LEU A 115 -5.24 -5.21 -10.68
C LEU A 115 -4.30 -5.68 -9.57
N PHE A 116 -4.74 -5.61 -8.31
CA PHE A 116 -3.97 -6.11 -7.19
C PHE A 116 -3.71 -7.63 -7.29
N SER A 117 -4.69 -8.39 -7.81
CA SER A 117 -4.55 -9.83 -8.02
C SER A 117 -3.46 -10.11 -9.06
N ILE A 118 -3.48 -9.38 -10.17
CA ILE A 118 -2.47 -9.49 -11.23
C ILE A 118 -1.08 -9.19 -10.68
N ILE A 119 -0.94 -8.16 -9.84
CA ILE A 119 0.35 -7.83 -9.20
C ILE A 119 0.84 -8.97 -8.31
N SER A 120 -0.06 -9.61 -7.56
CA SER A 120 0.30 -10.69 -6.64
C SER A 120 0.66 -12.00 -7.36
N LEU A 121 0.10 -12.27 -8.54
CA LEU A 121 0.32 -13.53 -9.26
C LEU A 121 1.43 -13.46 -10.32
N PHE A 122 1.63 -12.29 -10.96
CA PHE A 122 2.54 -12.14 -12.08
C PHE A 122 3.77 -11.30 -11.73
N LYS A 123 4.95 -11.75 -12.17
CA LYS A 123 6.17 -10.93 -12.14
C LYS A 123 6.06 -9.83 -13.19
N LEU A 124 5.71 -8.64 -12.75
CA LEU A 124 5.58 -7.45 -13.59
C LEU A 124 6.95 -6.84 -13.92
N THR A 125 7.06 -6.23 -15.08
CA THR A 125 8.20 -5.37 -15.42
C THR A 125 8.16 -4.08 -14.61
N HIS A 126 9.31 -3.40 -14.46
CA HIS A 126 9.40 -2.13 -13.73
C HIS A 126 8.40 -1.08 -14.22
N LEU A 127 8.25 -0.94 -15.55
CA LEU A 127 7.30 0.00 -16.15
C LEU A 127 5.84 -0.39 -15.85
N SER A 128 5.49 -1.67 -15.99
CA SER A 128 4.13 -2.15 -15.70
C SER A 128 3.76 -1.95 -14.23
N CYS A 129 4.71 -2.17 -13.31
CA CYS A 129 4.50 -1.93 -11.88
C CYS A 129 4.15 -0.45 -11.59
N ILE A 130 4.91 0.49 -12.16
CA ILE A 130 4.68 1.93 -11.98
C ILE A 130 3.31 2.34 -12.53
N ILE A 131 2.96 1.87 -13.73
CA ILE A 131 1.67 2.18 -14.35
C ILE A 131 0.53 1.67 -13.47
N ILE A 132 0.57 0.41 -13.07
CA ILE A 132 -0.49 -0.19 -12.25
C ILE A 132 -0.58 0.51 -10.89
N ALA A 133 0.55 0.81 -10.25
CA ALA A 133 0.56 1.53 -8.97
C ALA A 133 -0.06 2.93 -9.09
N SER A 134 0.25 3.65 -10.16
CA SER A 134 -0.32 4.98 -10.44
C SER A 134 -1.84 4.90 -10.65
N VAL A 135 -2.28 3.91 -11.45
CA VAL A 135 -3.69 3.65 -11.73
C VAL A 135 -4.44 3.29 -10.44
N LEU A 136 -3.86 2.42 -9.60
CA LEU A 136 -4.41 2.03 -8.31
C LEU A 136 -4.64 3.26 -7.40
N HIS A 137 -3.64 4.14 -7.31
CA HIS A 137 -3.72 5.35 -6.51
C HIS A 137 -4.85 6.27 -6.99
N TYR A 138 -4.94 6.48 -8.31
CA TYR A 138 -6.00 7.30 -8.90
C TYR A 138 -7.40 6.77 -8.59
N PHE A 139 -7.64 5.46 -8.76
CA PHE A 139 -8.94 4.86 -8.48
C PHE A 139 -9.32 4.92 -6.99
N ILE A 140 -8.35 4.74 -6.09
CA ILE A 140 -8.57 4.89 -4.65
C ILE A 140 -8.98 6.33 -4.32
N LEU A 141 -8.24 7.32 -4.81
CA LEU A 141 -8.53 8.74 -4.57
C LEU A 141 -9.89 9.16 -5.14
N SER A 142 -10.20 8.68 -6.35
CA SER A 142 -11.51 8.86 -6.96
C SER A 142 -12.62 8.27 -6.09
N SER A 143 -12.40 7.08 -5.51
CA SER A 143 -13.38 6.42 -4.64
C SER A 143 -13.61 7.21 -3.35
N PHE A 144 -12.56 7.72 -2.71
CA PHE A 144 -12.66 8.61 -1.56
C PHE A 144 -13.44 9.89 -1.89
N SER A 145 -13.16 10.48 -3.05
CA SER A 145 -13.84 11.70 -3.49
C SER A 145 -15.35 11.48 -3.69
N TRP A 146 -15.74 10.35 -4.30
CA TRP A 146 -17.15 9.99 -4.45
C TRP A 146 -17.84 9.72 -3.11
N MET A 147 -17.19 9.01 -2.19
CA MET A 147 -17.73 8.78 -0.84
C MET A 147 -17.93 10.10 -0.09
N PHE A 148 -17.00 11.04 -0.23
CA PHE A 148 -17.10 12.37 0.37
C PHE A 148 -18.28 13.18 -0.21
N ILE A 149 -18.44 13.19 -1.53
CA ILE A 149 -19.59 13.85 -2.20
C ILE A 149 -20.90 13.25 -1.72
N MET A 150 -20.99 11.92 -1.63
CA MET A 150 -22.19 11.25 -1.14
C MET A 150 -22.51 11.59 0.31
N ALA A 151 -21.49 11.71 1.17
CA ALA A 151 -21.66 12.12 2.55
C ALA A 151 -22.17 13.58 2.67
N LEU A 152 -21.66 14.49 1.82
CA LEU A 152 -22.13 15.87 1.77
C LEU A 152 -23.59 15.96 1.30
N ILE A 153 -23.94 15.25 0.23
CA ILE A 153 -25.31 15.22 -0.32
C ILE A 153 -26.31 14.67 0.71
N GLN A 154 -25.89 13.74 1.58
CA GLN A 154 -26.76 13.18 2.63
C GLN A 154 -26.98 14.15 3.80
N CYS A 155 -26.10 15.13 4.01
CA CYS A 155 -26.17 16.11 5.09
C CYS A 155 -26.93 17.39 4.70
N LEU A 156 -27.04 17.67 3.40
CA LEU A 156 -27.82 18.77 2.81
C LEU A 156 -29.28 18.35 2.61
#